data_AF-A0A9E6RAS4-F1
#
_entry.id   AF-A0A9E6RAS4-F1
#
_cell.length_a   1.000
_cell.length_b   1.000
_cell.length_c   1.000
_cell.angle_alpha   90.00
_cell.angle_beta   90.00
_cell.angle_gamma   90.00
#
_symmetry.space_group_name_H-M   'P 1'
#
loop_
_entity.id
_entity.type
_entity.pdbx_description
1 polymer ?
#
loop_
_entity_poly.entity_id
_entity_poly.type
_entity_poly.pdbx_seq_one_letter_code
_entity_poly.pdbx_strand_id
1 'polypeptide(L)'
;MKNVTITMDEDVLGWVRVEAAKRGESVSRFIAGIVREKRQSPAISQLESLERFLAQPTRDEPLADPTPTSRRDEIYDDALLHRFQRAGLSPRHEGFGED
;
A
#
# COMPACT_ATOMS: atom_id res chain seq x y z
N MET A 1 7.11 -28.12 -20.64
CA MET A 1 7.79 -27.44 -19.49
C MET A 1 9.23 -27.19 -19.89
N LYS A 2 9.82 -26.05 -19.53
CA LYS A 2 11.26 -25.78 -19.70
C LYS A 2 11.91 -25.75 -18.32
N ASN A 3 13.10 -26.32 -18.19
CA ASN A 3 13.86 -26.32 -16.93
C ASN A 3 14.79 -25.11 -16.90
N VAL A 4 14.85 -24.42 -15.76
CA VAL A 4 15.70 -23.25 -15.53
C VAL A 4 16.41 -23.43 -14.20
N THR A 5 17.72 -23.21 -14.17
CA THR A 5 18.51 -23.16 -12.93
C THR A 5 18.57 -21.71 -12.46
N ILE A 6 18.32 -21.48 -11.17
CA ILE A 6 18.30 -20.15 -10.55
C ILE A 6 19.29 -20.17 -9.39
N THR A 7 20.19 -19.19 -9.36
CA THR A 7 21.06 -18.95 -8.21
C THR A 7 20.32 -18.06 -7.21
N MET A 8 20.42 -18.37 -5.93
CA MET A 8 19.83 -17.58 -4.85
C MET A 8 20.71 -17.70 -3.60
N ASP A 9 20.61 -16.72 -2.71
CA ASP A 9 21.25 -16.78 -1.40
C ASP A 9 20.64 -17.90 -0.54
N GLU A 10 21.43 -18.47 0.36
CA GLU A 10 21.03 -19.66 1.14
C GLU A 10 19.84 -19.34 2.07
N ASP A 11 19.81 -18.15 2.65
CA ASP A 11 18.71 -17.68 3.50
C ASP A 11 17.40 -17.56 2.72
N VAL A 12 17.46 -17.04 1.48
CA VAL A 12 16.33 -16.96 0.57
C VAL A 12 15.84 -18.36 0.20
N LEU A 13 16.75 -19.30 -0.11
CA LEU A 13 16.38 -20.69 -0.41
C LEU A 13 15.69 -21.36 0.79
N GLY A 14 16.20 -21.12 2.00
CA GLY A 14 15.60 -21.60 3.25
C GLY A 14 14.17 -21.10 3.42
N TRP A 15 13.95 -19.80 3.24
CA TRP A 15 12.62 -19.19 3.31
C TRP A 15 11.67 -19.78 2.26
N VAL A 16 12.11 -19.88 0.99
CA VAL A 16 11.30 -20.42 -0.10
C VAL A 16 10.84 -21.85 0.20
N ARG A 17 11.71 -22.71 0.74
CA ARG A 17 11.36 -24.09 1.10
C ARG A 17 10.27 -24.14 2.16
N VAL A 18 10.37 -23.31 3.18
CA VAL A 18 9.38 -23.24 4.27
C VAL A 18 8.03 -22.77 3.73
N GLU A 19 8.00 -21.71 2.91
CA GLU A 19 6.76 -21.18 2.35
C GLU A 19 6.09 -22.13 1.36
N ALA A 20 6.87 -22.82 0.52
CA ALA A 20 6.35 -23.85 -0.37
C ALA A 20 5.72 -25.01 0.44
N ALA A 21 6.39 -25.45 1.50
CA ALA A 21 5.88 -26.51 2.39
C ALA A 21 4.58 -26.11 3.10
N LYS A 22 4.48 -24.86 3.61
CA LYS A 22 3.25 -24.33 4.21
C LYS A 22 2.05 -24.38 3.26
N ARG A 23 2.29 -24.27 1.95
CA ARG A 23 1.26 -24.33 0.90
C ARG A 23 1.07 -25.73 0.31
N GLY A 24 1.84 -26.71 0.74
CA GLY A 24 1.81 -28.08 0.19
C GLY A 24 2.28 -28.17 -1.26
N GLU A 25 3.11 -27.23 -1.71
CA GLU A 25 3.61 -27.16 -3.08
C GLU A 25 5.11 -27.48 -3.17
N SER A 26 5.58 -27.85 -4.36
CA SER A 26 7.02 -27.90 -4.62
C SER A 26 7.60 -26.48 -4.73
N VAL A 27 8.88 -26.33 -4.40
CA VAL A 27 9.63 -25.06 -4.56
C VAL A 27 9.50 -24.50 -5.97
N SER A 28 9.62 -25.35 -7.00
CA SER A 28 9.51 -24.93 -8.39
C SER A 28 8.11 -24.39 -8.74
N ARG A 29 7.05 -25.00 -8.19
CA ARG A 29 5.68 -24.55 -8.39
C ARG A 29 5.38 -23.25 -7.66
N PHE A 30 5.86 -23.14 -6.43
CA PHE A 30 5.77 -21.93 -5.62
C PHE A 30 6.44 -20.74 -6.31
N ILE A 31 7.70 -20.88 -6.75
CA ILE A 31 8.44 -19.83 -7.47
C ILE A 31 7.72 -19.47 -8.78
N ALA A 32 7.26 -20.47 -9.54
CA ALA A 32 6.53 -20.21 -10.78
C ALA A 32 5.24 -19.40 -10.55
N GLY A 33 4.55 -19.64 -9.42
CA GLY A 33 3.39 -18.86 -8.99
C GLY A 33 3.75 -17.39 -8.73
N ILE A 34 4.79 -17.13 -7.95
CA ILE A 34 5.26 -15.76 -7.65
C ILE A 34 5.65 -15.01 -8.93
N VAL A 35 6.39 -15.66 -9.83
CA VAL A 35 6.80 -15.03 -11.10
C VAL A 35 5.59 -14.73 -11.99
N ARG A 36 4.58 -15.60 -11.99
CA ARG A 36 3.32 -15.37 -12.72
C ARG A 36 2.58 -14.17 -12.13
N GLU A 37 2.42 -14.11 -10.82
CA GLU A 37 1.77 -12.99 -10.13
C GLU A 37 2.49 -11.67 -10.43
N LYS A 38 3.83 -11.67 -10.34
CA LYS A 38 4.64 -10.48 -10.64
C LYS A 38 4.58 -10.05 -12.10
N ARG A 39 4.34 -10.97 -13.04
CA ARG A 39 4.08 -10.62 -14.46
C ARG A 39 2.67 -10.11 -14.69
N GLN A 40 1.68 -10.64 -13.96
CA GLN A 40 0.27 -10.30 -14.10
C GLN A 40 -0.09 -9.00 -13.39
N SER A 41 0.66 -8.63 -12.36
CA SER A 41 0.69 -7.29 -11.84
C SER A 41 1.64 -6.50 -12.74
N PRO A 42 1.16 -5.80 -13.80
CA PRO A 42 2.03 -4.86 -14.49
C PRO A 42 2.62 -3.97 -13.41
N ALA A 43 3.95 -3.85 -13.40
CA ALA A 43 4.59 -2.77 -12.67
C ALA A 43 4.18 -1.48 -13.37
N ILE A 44 2.90 -1.10 -13.21
CA ILE A 44 2.43 0.21 -13.58
C ILE A 44 3.28 1.10 -12.69
N SER A 45 4.25 1.75 -13.31
CA SER A 45 5.10 2.68 -12.58
C SER A 45 4.19 3.66 -11.84
N GLN A 46 4.65 4.19 -10.71
CA GLN A 46 3.88 5.21 -9.99
C GLN A 46 3.41 6.33 -10.94
N LEU A 47 4.23 6.64 -11.95
CA LEU A 47 3.95 7.57 -13.02
C LEU A 47 2.83 7.10 -13.96
N GLU A 48 2.87 5.86 -14.47
CA GLU A 48 1.80 5.32 -15.32
C GLU A 48 0.47 5.17 -14.54
N SER A 49 0.53 4.88 -13.24
CA SER A 49 -0.65 4.83 -12.36
C SER A 49 -1.27 6.21 -12.21
N LEU A 50 -0.41 7.23 -12.04
CA LEU A 50 -0.82 8.63 -11.95
C LEU A 50 -1.41 9.12 -13.27
N GLU A 51 -0.76 8.84 -14.40
CA GLU A 51 -1.26 9.21 -15.74
C GLU A 51 -2.64 8.61 -16.00
N ARG A 52 -2.84 7.32 -15.68
CA ARG A 52 -4.15 6.68 -15.81
C ARG A 52 -5.20 7.29 -14.89
N PHE A 53 -4.84 7.68 -13.67
CA PHE A 53 -5.75 8.35 -12.74
C PHE A 53 -6.16 9.72 -13.27
N LEU A 54 -5.20 10.52 -13.74
CA LEU A 54 -5.43 11.87 -14.28
C LEU A 54 -6.16 11.85 -15.63
N ALA A 55 -6.02 10.77 -16.41
CA ALA A 55 -6.73 10.58 -17.66
C ALA A 55 -8.20 10.17 -17.47
N GLN A 56 -8.65 9.86 -16.24
CA GLN A 56 -10.07 9.61 -15.99
C GLN A 56 -10.84 10.90 -16.20
N PRO A 57 -11.92 10.89 -17.01
CA PRO A 57 -12.77 12.06 -17.15
C PRO A 57 -13.26 12.46 -15.75
N THR A 58 -13.02 13.72 -15.37
CA THR A 58 -13.70 14.30 -14.21
C THR A 58 -15.18 14.06 -14.40
N ARG A 59 -15.84 13.53 -13.37
CA ARG A 59 -17.29 13.44 -13.40
C ARG A 59 -17.80 14.88 -13.48
N ASP A 60 -18.21 15.29 -14.68
CA ASP A 60 -18.98 16.52 -14.92
C ASP A 60 -20.42 16.40 -14.40
N GLU A 61 -20.67 15.42 -13.50
CA GLU A 61 -21.90 15.33 -12.75
C GLU A 61 -22.02 16.63 -11.95
N PRO A 62 -23.03 17.46 -12.22
CA PRO A 62 -23.33 18.59 -11.37
C PRO A 62 -23.50 18.01 -9.97
N LEU A 63 -22.68 18.46 -9.03
CA LEU A 63 -22.95 18.16 -7.63
C LEU A 63 -24.39 18.59 -7.38
N ALA A 64 -25.25 17.64 -6.97
CA ALA A 64 -26.70 17.87 -6.84
C ALA A 64 -27.00 19.14 -6.00
N ASP A 65 -26.05 19.48 -5.13
CA ASP A 65 -25.90 20.79 -4.51
C ASP A 65 -24.53 21.37 -4.89
N PRO A 66 -24.42 22.52 -5.60
CA PRO A 66 -23.13 23.15 -5.91
C PRO A 66 -22.41 23.69 -4.66
N THR A 67 -23.04 23.62 -3.49
CA THR A 67 -22.39 23.90 -2.21
C THR A 67 -21.30 22.85 -1.98
N PRO A 68 -20.03 23.25 -1.85
CA PRO A 68 -18.97 22.35 -1.43
C PRO A 68 -19.41 21.68 -0.13
N THR A 69 -19.38 20.35 -0.06
CA THR A 69 -19.79 19.59 1.13
C THR A 69 -19.04 20.05 2.38
N SER A 70 -17.83 20.59 2.21
CA SER A 70 -17.11 21.43 3.17
C SER A 70 -16.03 22.23 2.41
N ARG A 71 -15.68 23.43 2.88
CA ARG A 71 -14.47 24.12 2.43
C ARG A 71 -13.22 23.38 2.91
N ARG A 72 -12.08 23.60 2.23
CA ARG A 72 -10.81 22.95 2.59
C ARG A 72 -10.45 23.17 4.06
N ASP A 73 -10.66 24.37 4.59
CA ASP A 73 -10.40 24.71 5.99
C ASP A 73 -11.37 23.97 6.94
N GLU A 74 -12.63 23.85 6.55
CA GLU A 74 -13.67 23.12 7.30
C GLU A 74 -13.41 21.60 7.34
N ILE A 75 -12.83 21.01 6.28
CA ILE A 75 -12.41 19.61 6.25
C ILE A 75 -11.31 19.35 7.30
N TYR A 76 -10.37 20.29 7.46
CA TYR A 76 -9.31 20.12 8.45
C TYR A 76 -9.77 20.42 9.87
N ASP A 77 -10.82 21.22 10.05
CA ASP A 77 -11.41 21.53 11.37
C ASP A 77 -12.50 20.52 11.80
N ASP A 78 -12.96 19.63 10.92
CA ASP A 78 -14.04 18.69 11.22
C ASP A 78 -13.60 17.59 12.22
N ALA A 79 -14.35 17.51 13.33
CA ALA A 79 -14.24 16.47 14.34
C ALA A 79 -14.29 15.03 13.76
N LEU A 80 -14.91 14.83 12.59
CA LEU A 80 -14.95 13.54 11.90
C LEU A 80 -13.57 13.05 11.42
N LEU A 81 -12.66 13.94 11.03
CA LEU A 81 -11.28 13.60 10.65
C LEU A 81 -10.36 13.48 11.88
N HIS A 82 -10.69 14.19 12.96
CA HIS A 82 -10.02 14.06 14.26
C HIS A 82 -10.46 12.83 15.07
N ARG A 83 -11.44 12.04 14.63
CA ARG A 83 -11.89 10.82 15.34
C ARG A 83 -10.75 9.82 15.62
N PHE A 84 -9.71 9.84 14.79
CA PHE A 84 -8.52 9.00 14.96
C PHE A 84 -7.37 9.72 15.68
N GLN A 85 -7.43 11.05 15.78
CA GLN A 85 -6.58 11.80 16.70
C GLN A 85 -7.19 11.67 18.10
N ARG A 86 -6.86 10.57 18.78
CA ARG A 86 -7.23 10.38 20.18
C ARG A 86 -6.72 11.58 20.98
N ALA A 87 -7.64 12.31 21.63
CA ALA A 87 -7.37 13.44 22.53
C ALA A 87 -6.55 13.08 23.80
N GLY A 88 -5.87 11.93 23.81
CA GLY A 88 -5.15 11.36 24.95
C GLY A 88 -3.66 11.14 24.73
N LEU A 89 -3.06 11.67 23.66
CA LEU A 89 -1.60 11.81 23.65
C LEU A 89 -1.26 13.02 24.51
N SER A 90 -1.00 12.77 25.80
CA SER A 90 -0.36 13.77 26.66
C SER A 90 0.89 14.28 25.95
N PRO A 91 1.13 15.60 25.93
CA PRO A 91 2.41 16.10 25.47
C PRO A 91 3.50 15.38 26.26
N ARG A 92 4.51 14.86 25.57
CA ARG A 92 5.70 14.31 26.19
C ARG A 92 6.21 15.40 27.14
N HIS A 93 6.13 15.16 28.44
CA HIS A 93 6.61 16.06 29.47
C HIS A 93 8.14 16.11 29.35
N GLU A 94 8.64 16.99 28.49
CA GLU A 94 10.04 17.41 28.51
C GLU A 94 10.18 18.39 29.68
N GLY A 95 10.29 17.81 30.87
CA GLY A 95 10.77 18.53 32.04
C GLY A 95 12.28 18.73 31.87
N PHE A 96 12.66 19.81 31.19
CA PHE A 96 13.97 20.40 31.40
C PHE A 96 13.94 21.10 32.76
N GLY A 97 14.70 20.56 33.71
CA GLY A 97 15.03 21.26 34.93
C GLY A 97 16.11 22.29 34.64
N GLU A 98 15.94 23.49 35.18
CA GLU A 98 17.02 24.43 35.43
C GLU A 98 16.83 24.99 36.84
N ASP A 99 17.94 24.99 37.58
CA ASP A 99 18.17 25.54 38.92
C ASP A 99 17.92 27.06 39.02
#